data_AF-C5KEN2-F1
#
_entry.id   AF-C5KEN2-F1
#
_cell.length_a   1.000
_cell.length_b   1.000
_cell.length_c   1.000
_cell.angle_alpha   90.00
_cell.angle_beta   90.00
_cell.angle_gamma   90.00
#
_symmetry.space_group_name_H-M   'P 1'
#
loop_
_entity.id
_entity.type
_entity.pdbx_description
1 polymer ?
#
loop_
_entity_poly.entity_id
_entity_poly.type
_entity_poly.pdbx_seq_one_letter_code
_entity_poly.pdbx_strand_id
1 'polypeptide(L)'
;MLDLCQAIEAKTRELLGAPPMGSDDPNFLAKGYGFPTGCSLNNVAAHYSPNYGDTTVLKEGDICKLDFGTQVGGRIADCAFTIAFDPKFDPLIEATKEGTRAGVNFAGIDARFSEIGEVIQEAIESYEFLERDGAEAIPIKAIENLSGHSLGKYQMHGGQGVPIVKNDEPGCMEEGQFYAVETFASTGRGYCIEE
;
A
#
# COMPACT_ATOMS: atom_id res chain seq x y z
N MET A 1 -3.30 -18.08 -3.37
CA MET A 1 -2.78 -16.74 -3.70
C MET A 1 -2.25 -16.67 -5.13
N LEU A 2 -1.55 -17.71 -5.61
CA LEU A 2 -0.99 -17.73 -6.98
C LEU A 2 -2.01 -17.41 -8.07
N ASP A 3 -3.16 -18.10 -8.07
CA ASP A 3 -4.22 -17.89 -9.07
C ASP A 3 -4.75 -16.45 -9.07
N LEU A 4 -4.85 -15.82 -7.89
CA LEU A 4 -5.31 -14.44 -7.73
C LEU A 4 -4.31 -13.46 -8.37
N CYS A 5 -3.02 -13.60 -8.06
CA CYS A 5 -1.97 -12.74 -8.61
C CYS A 5 -1.89 -12.90 -10.13
N GLN A 6 -1.89 -14.14 -10.63
CA GLN A 6 -1.84 -14.42 -12.07
C GLN A 6 -3.04 -13.83 -12.82
N ALA A 7 -4.25 -13.88 -12.23
CA ALA A 7 -5.44 -13.28 -12.84
C ALA A 7 -5.34 -11.75 -12.93
N ILE A 8 -4.89 -11.08 -11.86
CA ILE A 8 -4.69 -9.62 -11.81
C ILE A 8 -3.61 -9.21 -12.82
N GLU A 9 -2.51 -9.94 -12.86
CA GLU A 9 -1.37 -9.69 -13.74
C GLU A 9 -1.73 -9.88 -15.21
N ALA A 10 -2.41 -10.98 -15.56
CA ALA A 10 -2.90 -11.21 -16.90
C ALA A 10 -3.83 -10.09 -17.36
N LYS A 11 -4.77 -9.67 -16.50
CA LYS A 11 -5.72 -8.59 -16.82
C LYS A 11 -5.03 -7.24 -16.95
N THR A 12 -4.06 -6.95 -16.08
CA THR A 12 -3.25 -5.72 -16.14
C THR A 12 -2.54 -5.59 -17.49
N ARG A 13 -1.90 -6.67 -17.96
CA ARG A 13 -1.24 -6.67 -19.28
C ARG A 13 -2.21 -6.52 -20.42
N GLU A 14 -3.34 -7.21 -20.36
CA GLU A 14 -4.40 -7.13 -21.38
C GLU A 14 -4.89 -5.68 -21.51
N LEU A 15 -5.25 -5.03 -20.40
CA LEU A 15 -5.81 -3.68 -20.40
C LEU A 15 -4.79 -2.61 -20.83
N LEU A 16 -3.50 -2.80 -20.53
CA LEU A 16 -2.43 -1.93 -21.01
C LEU A 16 -2.06 -2.22 -22.48
N GLY A 17 -2.48 -3.37 -23.02
CA GLY A 17 -2.02 -3.89 -24.31
C GLY A 17 -0.50 -4.10 -24.33
N ALA A 18 0.09 -4.58 -23.24
CA ALA A 18 1.53 -4.73 -23.06
C ALA A 18 2.12 -5.85 -23.96
N PRO A 19 3.31 -5.65 -24.58
CA PRO A 19 3.94 -6.66 -25.45
C PRO A 19 4.21 -7.97 -24.71
N PRO A 20 3.93 -9.17 -25.28
CA PRO A 20 3.98 -10.46 -24.59
C PRO A 20 5.22 -10.67 -23.71
N MET A 21 5.04 -11.29 -22.54
CA MET A 21 6.16 -11.54 -21.61
C MET A 21 7.26 -12.35 -22.32
N GLY A 22 8.50 -11.85 -22.28
CA GLY A 22 9.64 -12.50 -22.93
C GLY A 22 9.72 -12.31 -24.45
N SER A 23 8.92 -11.43 -25.05
CA SER A 23 9.04 -11.09 -26.48
C SER A 23 10.22 -10.14 -26.75
N ASP A 24 10.79 -10.21 -27.96
CA ASP A 24 11.82 -9.29 -28.46
C ASP A 24 11.25 -7.94 -28.97
N ASP A 25 10.07 -7.51 -28.49
CA ASP A 25 9.50 -6.22 -28.86
C ASP A 25 10.43 -5.08 -28.37
N PRO A 26 10.92 -4.19 -29.25
CA PRO A 26 11.79 -3.08 -28.84
C PRO A 26 11.13 -2.12 -27.84
N ASN A 27 9.80 -2.15 -27.72
CA ASN A 27 8.99 -1.37 -26.79
C ASN A 27 8.53 -2.20 -25.58
N PHE A 28 9.15 -3.35 -25.29
CA PHE A 28 8.76 -4.22 -24.17
C PHE A 28 8.65 -3.46 -22.83
N LEU A 29 9.55 -2.51 -22.57
CA LEU A 29 9.55 -1.68 -21.35
C LEU A 29 8.64 -0.44 -21.43
N ALA A 30 7.99 -0.18 -22.56
CA ALA A 30 7.19 1.02 -22.75
C ALA A 30 5.87 0.99 -21.95
N LYS A 31 5.35 -0.20 -21.59
CA LYS A 31 4.15 -0.34 -20.77
C LYS A 31 4.03 -1.74 -20.18
N GLY A 32 3.51 -1.85 -18.96
CA GLY A 32 3.36 -3.13 -18.26
C GLY A 32 3.15 -2.95 -16.76
N TYR A 33 3.63 -3.92 -15.99
CA TYR A 33 3.62 -3.86 -14.53
C TYR A 33 4.54 -2.74 -14.02
N GLY A 34 4.10 -2.03 -12.99
CA GLY A 34 4.95 -1.14 -12.20
C GLY A 34 5.83 -1.94 -11.23
N PHE A 35 5.23 -2.92 -10.57
CA PHE A 35 5.84 -3.84 -9.59
C PHE A 35 4.95 -5.10 -9.43
N PRO A 36 5.42 -6.17 -8.74
CA PRO A 36 4.64 -7.40 -8.55
C PRO A 36 3.31 -7.19 -7.82
N THR A 37 2.35 -8.09 -8.00
CA THR A 37 1.11 -8.07 -7.22
C THR A 37 1.39 -8.51 -5.78
N GLY A 38 1.44 -7.56 -4.86
CA GLY A 38 1.39 -7.79 -3.42
C GLY A 38 0.01 -8.29 -3.00
N CYS A 39 -0.01 -9.34 -2.18
CA CYS A 39 -1.24 -9.93 -1.64
C CYS A 39 -1.06 -10.34 -0.17
N SER A 40 -0.37 -9.50 0.60
CA SER A 40 0.03 -9.79 1.98
C SER A 40 -1.18 -10.10 2.88
N LEU A 41 -1.09 -11.17 3.65
CA LEU A 41 -2.17 -11.68 4.50
C LEU A 41 -1.92 -11.35 5.97
N ASN A 42 -2.98 -10.99 6.68
CA ASN A 42 -3.01 -10.86 8.14
C ASN A 42 -1.90 -9.93 8.67
N ASN A 43 -1.01 -10.46 9.52
CA ASN A 43 0.08 -9.71 10.15
C ASN A 43 1.20 -9.27 9.19
N VAL A 44 1.25 -9.81 7.96
CA VAL A 44 2.21 -9.35 6.94
C VAL A 44 1.65 -8.10 6.29
N ALA A 45 2.29 -6.95 6.46
CA ALA A 45 1.75 -5.67 6.00
C ALA A 45 1.91 -5.45 4.48
N ALA A 46 3.10 -5.71 3.94
CA ALA A 46 3.47 -5.43 2.56
C ALA A 46 4.42 -6.51 2.00
N HIS A 47 4.77 -6.42 0.72
CA HIS A 47 5.85 -7.16 0.05
C HIS A 47 5.75 -8.70 0.01
N TYR A 48 4.59 -9.31 0.33
CA TYR A 48 4.37 -10.72 0.05
C TYR A 48 3.66 -10.90 -1.29
N SER A 49 4.26 -11.70 -2.15
CA SER A 49 3.67 -12.23 -3.38
C SER A 49 4.07 -13.72 -3.50
N PRO A 50 3.17 -14.62 -3.92
CA PRO A 50 3.44 -16.05 -3.90
C PRO A 50 4.53 -16.42 -4.91
N ASN A 51 5.59 -17.09 -4.42
CA ASN A 51 6.58 -17.73 -5.28
C ASN A 51 6.03 -19.03 -5.89
N TYR A 52 6.74 -19.58 -6.88
CA TYR A 52 6.43 -20.89 -7.42
C TYR A 52 6.40 -21.95 -6.31
N GLY A 53 5.33 -22.74 -6.27
CA GLY A 53 5.13 -23.78 -5.24
C GLY A 53 4.46 -23.29 -3.95
N ASP A 54 4.17 -21.98 -3.83
CA ASP A 54 3.34 -21.47 -2.74
C ASP A 54 1.91 -22.03 -2.86
N THR A 55 1.47 -22.73 -1.81
CA THR A 55 0.15 -23.39 -1.72
C THR A 55 -0.83 -22.62 -0.84
N THR A 56 -0.50 -21.39 -0.45
CA THR A 56 -1.33 -20.53 0.40
C THR A 56 -2.67 -20.25 -0.27
N VAL A 57 -3.75 -20.46 0.48
CA VAL A 57 -5.15 -20.22 0.06
C VAL A 57 -5.74 -19.11 0.93
N LEU A 58 -6.36 -18.13 0.28
CA LEU A 58 -7.11 -17.06 0.96
C LEU A 58 -8.32 -17.66 1.68
N LYS A 59 -8.50 -17.33 2.96
CA LYS A 59 -9.58 -17.82 3.81
C LYS A 59 -10.57 -16.70 4.13
N GLU A 60 -11.76 -17.09 4.59
CA GLU A 60 -12.82 -16.16 4.98
C GLU A 60 -12.40 -15.22 6.11
N GLY A 61 -11.63 -15.71 7.09
CA GLY A 61 -11.13 -14.92 8.21
C GLY A 61 -9.85 -14.12 7.92
N ASP A 62 -9.34 -14.11 6.69
CA ASP A 62 -8.13 -13.37 6.33
C ASP A 62 -8.44 -11.91 5.98
N ILE A 63 -7.48 -11.03 6.28
CA ILE A 63 -7.39 -9.67 5.75
C ILE A 63 -6.22 -9.59 4.77
N CYS A 64 -6.52 -9.29 3.50
CA CYS A 64 -5.57 -9.30 2.39
C CYS A 64 -5.37 -7.90 1.84
N LYS A 65 -4.11 -7.44 1.77
CA LYS A 65 -3.76 -6.18 1.11
C LYS A 65 -3.40 -6.49 -0.33
N LEU A 66 -4.20 -6.04 -1.28
CA LEU A 66 -3.89 -6.11 -2.70
C LEU A 66 -3.22 -4.80 -3.13
N ASP A 67 -1.98 -4.92 -3.57
CA ASP A 67 -1.13 -3.82 -3.93
C ASP A 67 -0.43 -4.16 -5.25
N PHE A 68 -0.71 -3.41 -6.31
CA PHE A 68 -0.13 -3.71 -7.62
C PHE A 68 0.00 -2.45 -8.46
N GLY A 69 1.11 -2.39 -9.20
CA GLY A 69 1.45 -1.24 -10.01
C GLY A 69 1.21 -1.42 -11.49
N THR A 70 0.93 -0.33 -12.17
CA THR A 70 1.01 -0.25 -13.64
C THR A 70 2.01 0.82 -14.06
N GLN A 71 2.56 0.72 -15.27
CA GLN A 71 3.39 1.78 -15.83
C GLN A 71 3.19 1.98 -17.32
N VAL A 72 3.31 3.24 -17.77
CA VAL A 72 3.42 3.62 -19.18
C VAL A 72 4.55 4.64 -19.34
N GLY A 73 5.53 4.33 -20.19
CA GLY A 73 6.72 5.16 -20.42
C GLY A 73 7.55 5.42 -19.17
N GLY A 74 7.47 4.51 -18.19
CA GLY A 74 8.11 4.63 -16.88
C GLY A 74 7.37 5.51 -15.89
N ARG A 75 6.16 6.00 -16.20
CA ARG A 75 5.28 6.65 -15.23
C ARG A 75 4.49 5.57 -14.51
N ILE A 76 4.78 5.38 -13.24
CA ILE A 76 4.20 4.33 -12.40
C ILE A 76 2.93 4.88 -11.75
N ALA A 77 1.86 4.08 -11.76
CA ALA A 77 0.73 4.23 -10.86
C ALA A 77 0.84 3.16 -9.79
N ASP A 78 0.97 3.60 -8.56
CA ASP A 78 1.06 2.79 -7.35
C ASP A 78 -0.23 3.02 -6.54
N CYS A 79 -0.97 1.93 -6.28
CA CYS A 79 -2.25 1.99 -5.60
C CYS A 79 -2.60 0.62 -5.01
N ALA A 80 -3.03 0.64 -3.75
CA ALA A 80 -3.43 -0.54 -3.01
C ALA A 80 -4.85 -0.42 -2.44
N PHE A 81 -5.45 -1.55 -2.11
CA PHE A 81 -6.66 -1.63 -1.29
C PHE A 81 -6.68 -2.93 -0.47
N THR A 82 -7.50 -2.93 0.57
CA THR A 82 -7.64 -4.10 1.46
C THR A 82 -8.96 -4.83 1.20
N ILE A 83 -8.89 -6.16 1.17
CA ILE A 83 -10.03 -7.07 1.11
C ILE A 83 -10.11 -7.83 2.42
N ALA A 84 -11.29 -7.86 3.02
CA ALA A 84 -11.66 -8.79 4.08
C ALA A 84 -13.09 -9.27 3.86
N PHE A 85 -13.40 -10.50 4.28
CA PHE A 85 -14.77 -11.03 4.21
C PHE A 85 -15.49 -10.97 5.56
N ASP A 86 -14.72 -10.97 6.65
CA ASP A 86 -15.23 -10.80 8.01
C ASP A 86 -15.43 -9.30 8.33
N PRO A 87 -16.67 -8.84 8.57
CA PRO A 87 -16.97 -7.44 8.87
C PRO A 87 -16.27 -6.90 10.12
N LYS A 88 -15.71 -7.76 10.99
CA LYS A 88 -14.92 -7.29 12.13
C LYS A 88 -13.74 -6.40 11.71
N PHE A 89 -13.24 -6.56 10.47
CA PHE A 89 -12.16 -5.75 9.92
C PHE A 89 -12.61 -4.40 9.37
N ASP A 90 -13.91 -4.12 9.26
CA ASP A 90 -14.42 -2.86 8.71
C ASP A 90 -13.85 -1.63 9.44
N PRO A 91 -13.79 -1.57 10.79
CA PRO A 91 -13.19 -0.44 11.49
C PRO A 91 -11.69 -0.27 11.18
N LEU A 92 -10.95 -1.37 11.01
CA LEU A 92 -9.51 -1.32 10.69
C LEU A 92 -9.27 -0.83 9.26
N ILE A 93 -10.08 -1.29 8.32
CA ILE A 93 -10.05 -0.84 6.93
C ILE A 93 -10.44 0.64 6.85
N GLU A 94 -11.46 1.06 7.60
CA GLU A 94 -11.90 2.45 7.64
C GLU A 94 -10.84 3.37 8.24
N ALA A 95 -10.23 2.99 9.36
CA ALA A 95 -9.12 3.73 9.97
C ALA A 95 -7.96 3.96 8.97
N THR A 96 -7.61 2.91 8.22
CA THR A 96 -6.55 2.99 7.20
C THR A 96 -6.96 3.90 6.04
N LYS A 97 -8.20 3.80 5.56
CA LYS A 97 -8.72 4.68 4.49
C LYS A 97 -8.74 6.14 4.91
N GLU A 98 -9.17 6.42 6.13
CA GLU A 98 -9.23 7.78 6.66
C GLU A 98 -7.84 8.36 6.90
N GLY A 99 -6.88 7.55 7.36
CA GLY A 99 -5.46 7.91 7.39
C GLY A 99 -4.94 8.29 6.00
N THR A 100 -5.14 7.43 4.99
CA THR A 100 -4.73 7.71 3.61
C THR A 100 -5.41 8.97 3.06
N ARG A 101 -6.70 9.15 3.32
CA ARG A 101 -7.48 10.33 2.89
C ARG A 101 -6.96 11.61 3.54
N ALA A 102 -6.64 11.57 4.84
CA ALA A 102 -6.05 12.69 5.56
C ALA A 102 -4.69 13.08 4.95
N GLY A 103 -3.82 12.10 4.70
CA GLY A 103 -2.52 12.32 4.05
C GLY A 103 -2.65 12.93 2.65
N VAL A 104 -3.53 12.38 1.80
CA VAL A 104 -3.77 12.90 0.45
C VAL A 104 -4.36 14.32 0.46
N ASN A 105 -5.28 14.62 1.39
CA ASN A 105 -5.87 15.95 1.50
C ASN A 105 -4.88 17.00 2.02
N PHE A 106 -3.92 16.59 2.87
CA PHE A 106 -2.88 17.48 3.37
C PHE A 106 -1.74 17.66 2.36
N ALA A 107 -1.49 16.67 1.51
CA ALA A 107 -0.44 16.70 0.50
C ALA A 107 -0.62 17.89 -0.47
N GLY A 108 0.49 18.54 -0.78
CA GLY A 108 0.54 19.70 -1.66
C GLY A 108 1.93 20.31 -1.68
N ILE A 109 2.19 21.21 -2.64
CA ILE A 109 3.45 21.96 -2.69
C ILE A 109 3.65 22.67 -1.34
N ASP A 110 4.88 22.59 -0.81
CA ASP A 110 5.28 23.12 0.49
C ASP A 110 4.69 22.40 1.72
N ALA A 111 3.88 21.35 1.54
CA ALA A 111 3.39 20.53 2.65
C ALA A 111 4.54 19.74 3.28
N ARG A 112 4.73 19.89 4.60
CA ARG A 112 5.84 19.27 5.33
C ARG A 112 5.57 17.78 5.59
N PHE A 113 6.60 16.95 5.42
CA PHE A 113 6.49 15.51 5.66
C PHE A 113 6.14 15.19 7.12
N SER A 114 6.65 15.97 8.07
CA SER A 114 6.32 15.83 9.49
C SER A 114 4.85 16.09 9.80
N GLU A 115 4.26 17.13 9.19
CA GLU A 115 2.84 17.48 9.37
C GLU A 115 1.92 16.45 8.70
N ILE A 116 2.31 15.94 7.52
CA ILE A 116 1.60 14.83 6.85
C ILE A 116 1.55 13.60 7.77
N GLY A 117 2.69 13.22 8.36
CA GLY A 117 2.75 12.09 9.28
C GLY A 117 1.89 12.29 10.53
N GLU A 118 1.84 13.50 11.08
CA GLU A 118 1.00 13.84 12.24
C GLU A 118 -0.50 13.72 11.93
N VAL A 119 -0.97 14.28 10.81
CA VAL A 119 -2.41 14.20 10.45
C VAL A 119 -2.86 12.78 10.08
N ILE A 120 -1.97 11.99 9.49
CA ILE A 120 -2.24 10.57 9.21
C ILE A 120 -2.35 9.80 10.53
N GLN A 121 -1.42 10.02 11.46
CA GLN A 121 -1.44 9.34 12.75
C GLN A 121 -2.71 9.66 13.53
N GLU A 122 -3.09 10.94 13.61
CA GLU A 122 -4.29 11.38 14.30
C GLU A 122 -5.54 10.70 13.73
N ALA A 123 -5.64 10.62 12.40
CA ALA A 123 -6.77 9.97 11.74
C ALA A 123 -6.83 8.46 12.05
N ILE A 124 -5.71 7.74 11.93
CA ILE A 124 -5.66 6.28 12.17
C ILE A 124 -5.93 5.96 13.65
N GLU A 125 -5.26 6.66 14.57
CA GLU A 125 -5.30 6.35 16.01
C GLU A 125 -6.56 6.85 16.71
N SER A 126 -7.45 7.55 15.99
CA SER A 126 -8.80 7.89 16.47
C SER A 126 -9.78 6.69 16.47
N TYR A 127 -9.38 5.57 15.87
CA TYR A 127 -10.20 4.36 15.74
C TYR A 127 -9.77 3.27 16.74
N GLU A 128 -10.72 2.40 17.03
CA GLU A 128 -10.52 1.19 17.83
C GLU A 128 -11.05 -0.05 17.09
N PHE A 129 -10.49 -1.20 17.41
CA PHE A 129 -10.85 -2.49 16.83
C PHE A 129 -11.44 -3.43 17.89
N LEU A 130 -12.45 -4.20 17.51
CA LEU A 130 -13.08 -5.21 18.37
C LEU A 130 -12.98 -6.57 17.68
N GLU A 131 -12.36 -7.56 18.35
CA GLU A 131 -12.29 -8.93 17.82
C GLU A 131 -13.67 -9.59 17.68
N ARG A 132 -14.62 -9.17 18.52
CA ARG A 132 -16.04 -9.57 18.53
C ARG A 132 -16.84 -8.60 19.39
N ASP A 133 -18.17 -8.64 19.26
CA ASP A 133 -19.07 -7.88 20.11
C ASP A 133 -18.80 -8.12 21.60
N GLY A 134 -18.62 -7.02 22.34
CA GLY A 134 -18.32 -7.04 23.78
C GLY A 134 -16.88 -7.45 24.13
N ALA A 135 -15.98 -7.61 23.15
CA ALA A 135 -14.55 -7.70 23.41
C ALA A 135 -13.99 -6.38 23.96
N GLU A 136 -12.82 -6.46 24.59
CA GLU A 136 -12.04 -5.27 24.92
C GLU A 136 -11.59 -4.57 23.63
N ALA A 137 -11.73 -3.25 23.60
CA ALA A 137 -11.29 -2.43 22.47
C ALA A 137 -9.76 -2.43 22.37
N ILE A 138 -9.26 -2.69 21.16
CA ILE A 138 -7.85 -2.64 20.82
C ILE A 138 -7.60 -1.32 20.08
N PRO A 139 -6.74 -0.42 20.61
CA PRO A 139 -6.35 0.79 19.89
C PRO A 139 -5.65 0.43 18.59
N ILE A 140 -6.08 1.06 17.49
CA ILE A 140 -5.43 0.90 16.19
C ILE A 140 -4.21 1.80 16.13
N LYS A 141 -3.10 1.30 15.57
CA LYS A 141 -1.84 2.02 15.46
C LYS A 141 -1.40 2.13 14.01
N ALA A 142 -0.86 3.28 13.63
CA ALA A 142 -0.10 3.39 12.40
C ALA A 142 1.20 2.57 12.50
N ILE A 143 1.66 1.96 11.40
CA ILE A 143 2.92 1.20 11.37
C ILE A 143 4.10 2.17 11.17
N GLU A 144 4.81 2.49 12.24
CA GLU A 144 5.76 3.62 12.28
C GLU A 144 6.97 3.49 11.35
N ASN A 145 7.34 2.28 10.97
CA ASN A 145 8.48 2.01 10.08
C ASN A 145 8.08 1.65 8.64
N LEU A 146 6.83 1.92 8.26
CA LEU A 146 6.39 1.97 6.86
C LEU A 146 6.02 3.41 6.50
N SER A 147 6.08 3.74 5.23
CA SER A 147 5.85 5.10 4.74
C SER A 147 5.43 5.06 3.28
N GLY A 148 4.68 6.07 2.85
CA GLY A 148 4.60 6.37 1.42
C GLY A 148 5.93 6.87 0.87
N HIS A 149 5.97 7.23 -0.41
CA HIS A 149 7.22 7.63 -1.05
C HIS A 149 7.02 8.42 -2.33
N SER A 150 8.05 9.16 -2.71
CA SER A 150 8.17 9.77 -4.03
C SER A 150 8.32 8.71 -5.13
N LEU A 151 7.85 9.04 -6.33
CA LEU A 151 7.92 8.22 -7.55
C LEU A 151 8.76 8.95 -8.60
N GLY A 152 9.70 8.22 -9.20
CA GLY A 152 10.50 8.69 -10.33
C GLY A 152 10.14 7.96 -11.62
N LYS A 153 10.72 8.40 -12.74
CA LYS A 153 10.56 7.69 -14.02
C LYS A 153 11.30 6.35 -13.95
N TYR A 154 10.57 5.24 -14.11
CA TYR A 154 11.07 3.87 -13.91
C TYR A 154 11.64 3.60 -12.52
N GLN A 155 11.26 4.40 -11.51
CA GLN A 155 11.84 4.33 -10.18
C GLN A 155 10.70 4.35 -9.15
N MET A 156 10.46 3.20 -8.53
CA MET A 156 9.40 3.05 -7.52
C MET A 156 9.65 3.96 -6.31
N HIS A 157 10.86 3.95 -5.76
CA HIS A 157 11.21 4.84 -4.65
C HIS A 157 12.15 5.95 -5.11
N GLY A 158 11.62 7.17 -5.22
CA GLY A 158 12.29 8.38 -5.69
C GLY A 158 13.29 9.00 -4.71
N GLY A 159 13.39 8.46 -3.49
CA GLY A 159 14.37 8.87 -2.47
C GLY A 159 13.81 9.71 -1.31
N GLN A 160 12.59 10.23 -1.44
CA GLN A 160 11.84 10.85 -0.33
C GLN A 160 10.75 9.90 0.17
N GLY A 161 10.64 9.74 1.49
CA GLY A 161 9.55 9.02 2.16
C GLY A 161 8.44 9.99 2.62
N VAL A 162 7.22 9.48 2.70
CA VAL A 162 6.05 10.19 3.25
C VAL A 162 5.66 9.48 4.55
N PRO A 163 6.08 10.01 5.72
CA PRO A 163 5.81 9.38 7.01
C PRO A 163 4.31 9.25 7.30
N ILE A 164 3.94 8.27 8.12
CA ILE A 164 2.56 8.02 8.55
C ILE A 164 2.35 8.17 10.07
N VAL A 165 3.41 8.57 10.78
CA VAL A 165 3.41 8.89 12.21
C VAL A 165 4.00 10.28 12.42
N LYS A 166 3.67 10.94 13.53
CA LYS A 166 4.33 12.17 13.95
C LYS A 166 5.84 11.97 14.06
N ASN A 167 6.61 12.89 13.48
CA ASN A 167 8.05 12.77 13.32
C ASN A 167 8.72 14.15 13.17
N ASP A 168 10.04 14.16 13.07
CA ASP A 168 10.88 15.35 12.82
C ASP A 168 11.57 15.31 11.42
N GLU A 169 11.02 14.55 10.46
CA GLU A 169 11.57 14.43 9.10
C GLU A 169 11.61 15.82 8.43
N PRO A 170 12.79 16.26 7.95
CA PRO A 170 12.91 17.56 7.32
C PRO A 170 12.32 17.55 5.91
N GLY A 171 12.01 18.75 5.40
CA GLY A 171 11.61 18.96 4.02
C GLY A 171 10.10 18.98 3.81
N CYS A 172 9.73 19.16 2.55
CA CYS A 172 8.35 19.27 2.10
C CYS A 172 8.22 18.72 0.68
N MET A 173 6.98 18.52 0.24
CA MET A 173 6.69 18.17 -1.15
C MET A 173 6.99 19.35 -2.08
N GLU A 174 7.60 19.07 -3.23
CA GLU A 174 7.98 20.08 -4.23
C GLU A 174 7.12 19.99 -5.50
N GLU A 175 7.05 21.10 -6.23
CA GLU A 175 6.33 21.16 -7.51
C GLU A 175 6.86 20.13 -8.51
N GLY A 176 5.93 19.43 -9.19
CA GLY A 176 6.27 18.47 -10.25
C GLY A 176 6.74 17.09 -9.77
N GLN A 177 6.76 16.86 -8.45
CA GLN A 177 6.99 15.54 -7.87
C GLN A 177 5.70 14.70 -7.86
N PHE A 178 5.89 13.38 -7.85
CA PHE A 178 4.81 12.39 -7.77
C PHE A 178 5.04 11.58 -6.50
N TYR A 179 3.96 11.24 -5.79
CA TYR A 179 4.03 10.47 -4.56
C TYR A 179 2.99 9.36 -4.54
N ALA A 180 3.38 8.21 -3.99
CA ALA A 180 2.48 7.24 -3.41
C ALA A 180 2.22 7.67 -1.96
N VAL A 181 0.96 8.00 -1.65
CA VAL A 181 0.52 8.25 -0.27
C VAL A 181 -0.23 7.00 0.18
N GLU A 182 0.44 6.18 0.96
CA GLU A 182 -0.04 4.91 1.49
C GLU A 182 0.09 4.92 3.00
N THR A 183 -0.83 4.23 3.67
CA THR A 183 -0.84 4.13 5.12
C THR A 183 -1.14 2.71 5.53
N PHE A 184 -0.64 2.35 6.71
CA PHE A 184 -0.75 0.99 7.24
C PHE A 184 -1.20 1.08 8.69
N ALA A 185 -2.33 0.44 8.99
CA ALA A 185 -2.85 0.34 10.34
C ALA A 185 -2.69 -1.08 10.89
N SER A 186 -2.50 -1.20 12.20
CA SER A 186 -2.24 -2.46 12.88
C SER A 186 -2.93 -2.50 14.23
N THR A 187 -3.45 -3.68 14.58
CA THR A 187 -3.86 -4.03 15.95
C THR A 187 -2.69 -4.58 16.78
N GLY A 188 -1.51 -4.72 16.17
CA GLY A 188 -0.30 -5.22 16.80
C GLY A 188 0.58 -4.13 17.40
N ARG A 189 1.89 -4.26 17.22
CA ARG A 189 2.86 -3.31 17.79
C ARG A 189 2.93 -1.97 17.04
N GLY A 190 2.39 -1.88 15.83
CA GLY A 190 2.62 -0.72 14.95
C GLY A 190 4.04 -0.71 14.38
N TYR A 191 4.68 -1.87 14.21
CA TYR A 191 6.05 -1.98 13.69
C TYR A 191 6.22 -3.31 12.93
N CYS A 192 6.79 -3.24 11.73
CA CYS A 192 7.10 -4.39 10.87
C CYS A 192 8.55 -4.86 11.05
N ILE A 193 8.78 -6.16 10.94
CA ILE A 193 10.12 -6.76 10.86
C ILE A 193 10.18 -7.61 9.60
N GLU A 194 11.38 -7.76 9.04
CA GLU A 194 11.62 -8.75 7.98
C GLU A 194 11.58 -10.16 8.59
N GLU A 195 10.93 -11.09 7.89
CA GLU A 195 10.93 -12.53 8.19
C GLU A 195 11.78 -13.31 7.18
#